data_AF-A0A1Z5KMF8-F1
#
_entry.id   AF-A0A1Z5KMF8-F1
#
_cell.length_a   1.000
_cell.length_b   1.000
_cell.length_c   1.000
_cell.angle_alpha   90.00
_cell.angle_beta   90.00
_cell.angle_gamma   90.00
#
_symmetry.space_group_name_H-M   'P 1'
#
loop_
_entity.id
_entity.type
_entity.pdbx_description
1 polymer ?
#
loop_
_entity_poly.entity_id
_entity_poly.type
_entity_poly.pdbx_seq_one_letter_code
_entity_poly.pdbx_strand_id
1 'polypeptide(L)'
;MCSPKNIDLCDADKKAEIQKYQAMDAKELEKLIEEKEAELEKTEKDFEAFIEGLQKQFEDEMKVKDEKVKAIKASGLGLMKAVKASASSGKDEL
;
A
#
# COMPACT_ATOMS: atom_id res chain seq x y z
N MET A 1 32.14 5.79 12.27
CA MET A 1 30.90 6.02 11.50
C MET A 1 31.30 6.71 10.20
N CYS A 2 30.94 6.15 9.05
CA CYS A 2 31.18 6.78 7.74
C CYS A 2 30.49 8.16 7.71
N SER A 3 31.23 9.22 7.38
CA SER A 3 30.73 10.60 7.34
C SER A 3 31.65 11.48 6.47
N PRO A 4 31.21 12.68 6.04
CA PRO A 4 32.05 13.60 5.26
C PRO A 4 33.38 13.99 5.92
N LYS A 5 33.46 13.92 7.26
CA LYS A 5 34.67 14.19 8.05
C LYS A 5 35.57 12.96 8.25
N ASN A 6 35.05 11.76 8.02
CA ASN A 6 35.77 10.48 8.14
C ASN A 6 35.50 9.62 6.89
N ILE A 7 35.75 10.19 5.72
CA ILE A 7 35.40 9.59 4.42
C ILE A 7 36.13 8.27 4.17
N ASP A 8 37.29 8.07 4.79
CA ASP A 8 38.07 6.83 4.70
C ASP A 8 37.44 5.66 5.46
N LEU A 9 36.42 5.92 6.27
CA LEU A 9 35.57 4.89 6.89
C LEU A 9 34.37 4.50 6.02
N CYS A 10 34.21 5.10 4.83
CA CYS A 10 33.13 4.82 3.89
C CYS A 10 33.54 3.79 2.83
N ASP A 11 32.55 3.06 2.32
CA ASP A 11 32.69 2.27 1.09
C ASP A 11 32.92 3.18 -0.14
N ALA A 12 33.36 2.58 -1.24
CA ALA A 12 33.76 3.31 -2.45
C ALA A 12 32.62 4.16 -3.04
N ASP A 13 31.40 3.63 -3.04
CA ASP A 13 30.23 4.31 -3.59
C ASP A 13 29.87 5.55 -2.76
N LYS A 14 29.77 5.40 -1.43
CA LYS A 14 29.50 6.55 -0.54
C LYS A 14 30.62 7.58 -0.56
N LYS A 15 31.88 7.14 -0.69
CA LYS A 15 33.03 8.05 -0.82
C LYS A 15 32.93 8.87 -2.11
N ALA A 16 32.56 8.26 -3.23
CA ALA A 16 32.35 8.96 -4.49
C ALA A 16 31.19 9.97 -4.41
N GLU A 17 30.07 9.59 -3.76
CA GLU A 17 28.94 10.49 -3.56
C GLU A 17 29.31 11.70 -2.68
N ILE A 18 29.97 11.47 -1.55
CA ILE A 18 30.41 12.56 -0.65
C ILE A 18 31.34 13.52 -1.41
N GLN A 19 32.29 13.00 -2.19
CA GLN A 19 33.20 13.82 -2.98
C GLN A 19 32.47 14.62 -4.05
N LYS A 20 31.46 14.02 -4.70
CA LYS A 20 30.60 14.72 -5.67
C LYS A 20 29.89 15.91 -5.02
N TYR A 21 29.27 15.72 -3.86
CA TYR A 21 28.58 16.82 -3.16
C TYR A 21 29.55 17.88 -2.60
N GLN A 22 30.74 17.46 -2.14
CA GLN A 22 31.79 18.38 -1.70
C GLN A 22 32.39 19.21 -2.83
N ALA A 23 32.31 18.73 -4.08
CA ALA A 23 32.78 19.43 -5.26
C ALA A 23 31.76 20.43 -5.84
N MET A 24 30.50 20.38 -5.40
CA MET A 24 29.48 21.36 -5.78
C MET A 24 29.69 22.69 -5.06
N ASP A 25 29.29 23.80 -5.68
CA ASP A 25 29.23 25.06 -4.95
C ASP A 25 28.03 25.09 -3.99
N ALA A 26 28.09 25.97 -3.00
CA ALA A 26 27.09 26.03 -1.94
C ALA A 26 25.67 26.24 -2.47
N LYS A 27 25.48 27.08 -3.50
CA LYS A 27 24.15 27.37 -4.05
C LYS A 27 23.61 26.20 -4.85
N GLU A 28 24.48 25.52 -5.61
CA GLU A 28 24.10 24.29 -6.32
C GLU A 28 23.69 23.19 -5.34
N LEU A 29 24.44 23.02 -4.25
CA LEU A 29 24.13 22.04 -3.22
C LEU A 29 22.83 22.38 -2.48
N GLU A 30 22.62 23.65 -2.11
CA GLU A 30 21.37 24.12 -1.50
C GLU A 30 20.17 23.86 -2.40
N LYS A 31 20.25 24.21 -3.68
CA LYS A 31 19.17 23.97 -4.64
C LYS A 31 18.85 22.48 -4.79
N LEU A 32 19.88 21.63 -4.81
CA LEU A 32 19.70 20.18 -4.89
C LEU A 32 19.02 19.63 -3.63
N ILE A 33 19.35 20.17 -2.46
CA ILE A 33 18.68 19.82 -1.19
C ILE A 33 17.21 20.23 -1.24
N GLU A 34 16.90 21.47 -1.61
CA GLU A 34 15.52 21.95 -1.71
C GLU A 34 14.68 21.12 -2.69
N GLU A 35 15.24 20.75 -3.85
CA GLU A 35 14.58 19.89 -4.82
C GLU A 35 14.27 18.50 -4.22
N LYS A 36 15.22 17.92 -3.50
CA LYS A 36 15.05 16.59 -2.88
C LYS A 36 14.10 16.61 -1.70
N GLU A 37 14.10 17.66 -0.90
CA GLU A 37 13.12 17.87 0.18
C GLU A 37 11.70 18.05 -0.39
N ALA A 38 11.55 18.81 -1.48
CA ALA A 38 10.26 18.96 -2.15
C ALA A 38 9.78 17.64 -2.80
N GLU A 39 10.68 16.86 -3.40
CA GLU A 39 10.37 15.52 -3.93
C GLU A 39 9.94 14.56 -2.81
N LEU A 40 10.60 14.62 -1.65
CA LEU A 40 10.24 13.84 -0.46
C LEU A 40 8.85 14.24 0.06
N GLU A 41 8.61 15.53 0.29
CA GLU A 41 7.31 16.02 0.79
C GLU A 41 6.17 15.67 -0.16
N LYS A 42 6.39 15.81 -1.47
CA LYS A 42 5.41 15.42 -2.48
C LYS A 42 5.13 13.92 -2.43
N THR A 43 6.17 13.09 -2.33
CA THR A 43 6.03 11.64 -2.26
C THR A 43 5.25 11.21 -1.02
N GLU A 44 5.49 11.84 0.13
CA GLU A 44 4.74 11.60 1.36
C GLU A 44 3.26 11.97 1.19
N LYS A 45 2.97 13.17 0.66
CA LYS A 45 1.59 13.62 0.39
C LYS A 45 0.85 12.73 -0.60
N ASP A 46 1.52 12.31 -1.68
CA ASP A 46 0.94 11.40 -2.67
C ASP A 46 0.61 10.03 -2.03
N PHE A 47 1.46 9.56 -1.11
CA PHE A 47 1.22 8.33 -0.36
C PHE A 47 0.08 8.47 0.66
N GLU A 48 -0.01 9.59 1.39
CA GLU A 48 -1.12 9.88 2.29
C GLU A 48 -2.45 9.91 1.53
N ALA A 49 -2.51 10.64 0.40
CA ALA A 49 -3.67 10.70 -0.45
C ALA A 49 -4.07 9.33 -1.02
N PHE A 50 -3.08 8.49 -1.34
CA PHE A 50 -3.31 7.11 -1.76
C PHE A 50 -3.95 6.28 -0.63
N ILE A 51 -3.47 6.40 0.61
CA ILE A 51 -4.06 5.71 1.76
C ILE A 51 -5.50 6.16 2.01
N GLU A 52 -5.76 7.47 2.00
CA GLU A 52 -7.11 8.00 2.18
C GLU A 52 -8.07 7.49 1.09
N GLY A 53 -7.62 7.48 -0.17
CA GLY A 53 -8.36 6.93 -1.29
C GLY A 53 -8.66 5.43 -1.11
N LEU A 54 -7.67 4.66 -0.68
CA LEU A 54 -7.82 3.22 -0.43
C LEU A 54 -8.79 2.94 0.71
N GLN A 55 -8.72 3.70 1.80
CA GLN A 55 -9.64 3.56 2.94
C GLN A 55 -11.09 3.80 2.52
N LYS A 56 -11.35 4.86 1.74
CA LYS A 56 -12.67 5.15 1.21
C LYS A 56 -13.18 4.03 0.31
N GLN A 57 -12.35 3.55 -0.62
CA GLN A 57 -12.69 2.43 -1.49
C GLN A 57 -13.01 1.16 -0.68
N PHE A 58 -12.23 0.88 0.36
CA PHE A 58 -12.47 -0.26 1.24
C PHE A 58 -13.81 -0.17 1.96
N GLU A 59 -14.15 1.00 2.53
CA GLU A 59 -15.43 1.20 3.21
C GLU A 59 -16.63 1.05 2.27
N ASP A 60 -16.53 1.58 1.04
CA ASP A 60 -17.57 1.47 0.04
C ASP A 60 -17.76 0.02 -0.44
N GLU A 61 -16.67 -0.67 -0.77
CA GLU A 61 -16.70 -2.09 -1.16
C GLU A 61 -17.20 -2.99 -0.03
N MET A 62 -16.87 -2.68 1.23
CA MET A 62 -17.39 -3.40 2.39
C MET A 62 -18.92 -3.31 2.49
N LYS A 63 -19.49 -2.12 2.30
CA LYS A 63 -20.96 -1.93 2.28
C LYS A 63 -21.59 -2.71 1.13
N VAL A 64 -21.04 -2.59 -0.08
CA VAL A 64 -21.52 -3.32 -1.26
C VAL A 64 -21.49 -4.83 -1.03
N LYS A 65 -20.39 -5.34 -0.45
CA LYS A 65 -20.26 -6.75 -0.09
C LYS A 65 -21.34 -7.18 0.90
N ASP A 66 -21.58 -6.42 1.97
CA ASP A 66 -22.58 -6.75 2.97
C ASP A 66 -24.00 -6.75 2.40
N GLU A 67 -24.34 -5.79 1.55
CA GLU A 67 -25.63 -5.75 0.85
C GLU A 67 -25.81 -6.95 -0.08
N LYS A 68 -24.81 -7.27 -0.90
CA LYS A 68 -24.85 -8.44 -1.79
C LYS A 68 -24.97 -9.75 -1.00
N VAL A 69 -24.22 -9.91 0.09
CA VAL A 69 -24.32 -11.10 0.96
C VAL A 69 -25.71 -11.21 1.57
N LYS A 70 -26.30 -10.11 2.02
CA LYS A 70 -27.70 -10.09 2.52
C LYS A 70 -28.66 -10.50 1.42
N ALA A 71 -28.55 -9.94 0.22
CA ALA A 71 -29.41 -10.29 -0.92
C ALA A 71 -29.29 -11.77 -1.31
N ILE A 72 -28.07 -12.32 -1.35
CA ILE A 72 -27.82 -13.75 -1.62
C ILE A 72 -28.43 -14.64 -0.54
N LYS A 73 -28.35 -14.24 0.73
CA LYS A 73 -29.00 -15.00 1.82
C LYS A 73 -30.52 -14.93 1.71
N ALA A 74 -31.06 -13.75 1.38
CA ALA A 74 -32.49 -13.51 1.21
C ALA A 74 -33.07 -14.19 -0.04
N SER A 75 -32.29 -14.44 -1.09
CA SER A 75 -32.73 -15.17 -2.28
C SER A 75 -33.00 -16.66 -2.05
N GLY A 76 -32.93 -17.11 -0.80
CA GLY A 76 -33.24 -18.48 -0.43
C GLY A 76 -32.08 -19.44 -0.59
N LEU A 77 -30.82 -18.96 -0.69
CA LEU A 77 -29.65 -19.83 -0.75
C LEU A 77 -29.62 -20.86 0.38
N GLY A 78 -30.05 -20.47 1.59
CA GLY A 78 -30.18 -21.40 2.73
C GLY A 78 -31.19 -22.52 2.45
N LEU A 79 -32.35 -22.17 1.88
CA LEU A 79 -33.38 -23.13 1.50
C LEU A 79 -32.90 -24.05 0.36
N MET A 80 -32.24 -23.49 -0.67
CA MET A 80 -31.64 -24.27 -1.76
C MET A 80 -30.64 -25.31 -1.23
N LYS A 81 -29.79 -24.91 -0.27
CA LYS A 81 -28.85 -25.83 0.40
C LYS A 81 -29.58 -26.91 1.21
N ALA A 82 -30.63 -26.53 1.94
CA ALA A 82 -31.43 -27.47 2.73
C ALA A 82 -32.14 -28.50 1.86
N VAL A 83 -32.74 -28.08 0.74
CA VAL A 83 -33.38 -28.97 -0.24
C VAL A 83 -32.37 -29.93 -0.87
N LYS A 84 -31.17 -29.45 -1.21
CA LYS A 84 -30.11 -30.34 -1.71
C LYS A 84 -29.72 -31.41 -0.68
N ALA A 85 -29.60 -31.03 0.59
CA ALA A 85 -29.25 -31.95 1.67
C ALA A 85 -30.35 -32.99 1.92
N SER A 86 -31.63 -32.60 1.91
CA SER A 86 -32.73 -33.54 2.08
C SER A 86 -32.90 -34.49 0.89
N ALA A 87 -32.60 -34.04 -0.33
CA ALA A 87 -32.59 -34.89 -1.53
C ALA A 87 -31.48 -35.97 -1.50
N SER A 88 -30.39 -35.75 -0.77
CA SER A 88 -29.35 -36.78 -0.56
C SER A 88 -29.69 -37.78 0.55
N SER A 89 -30.57 -37.45 1.50
CA SER A 89 -31.00 -38.36 2.56
C SER A 89 -32.25 -39.18 2.21
N GLY A 90 -33.04 -38.76 1.22
CA GLY A 90 -34.27 -39.45 0.81
C GLY A 90 -34.09 -40.61 -0.18
N LYS A 91 -32.85 -41.05 -0.46
CA LYS A 91 -32.57 -42.18 -1.36
C LYS A 91 -32.36 -43.52 -0.64
N ASP A 92 -32.39 -43.53 0.69
CA ASP A 92 -32.17 -44.74 1.50
C ASP A 92 -33.47 -45.25 2.17
N GLU A 93 -34.59 -44.53 2.09
CA GLU A 93 -35.84 -44.88 2.78
C GLU A 93 -37.07 -45.02 1.85
N LEU A 94 -36.85 -45.32 0.55
CA LEU A 94 -37.93 -45.67 -0.39
C LEU A 94 -37.57 -46.90 -1.24
#